data_AF-A0A9D1H1B8-F1
#
_entry.id   AF-A0A9D1H1B8-F1
#
_cell.length_a   1.000
_cell.length_b   1.000
_cell.length_c   1.000
_cell.angle_alpha   90.00
_cell.angle_beta   90.00
_cell.angle_gamma   90.00
#
_symmetry.space_group_name_H-M   'P 1'
#
loop_
_entity.id
_entity.type
_entity.pdbx_description
1 polymer ?
#
loop_
_entity_poly.entity_id
_entity_poly.type
_entity_poly.pdbx_seq_one_letter_code
_entity_poly.pdbx_strand_id
1 'polypeptide(L)'
;MQTAAIILITVMLVIFGAVLFLSGTRDYITRSSPFLLLNARNKDSIEYSVRRAAKLYPGYTIYIVNRSPDPEMRAILTALNRDIDNVIIINA
;
A
#
# COMPACT_ATOMS: atom_id res chain seq x y z
N MET A 1 14.75 40.43 30.01
CA MET A 1 15.34 39.99 28.72
C MET A 1 15.38 38.46 28.60
N GLN A 2 15.84 37.71 29.61
CA GLN A 2 15.92 36.24 29.54
C GLN A 2 14.57 35.52 29.43
N THR A 3 13.51 36.00 30.11
CA THR A 3 12.17 35.37 30.05
C THR A 3 11.54 35.39 28.66
N ALA A 4 11.73 36.48 27.91
CA ALA A 4 11.25 36.59 26.54
C ALA A 4 11.97 35.60 25.59
N ALA A 5 13.27 35.38 25.80
CA ALA A 5 14.04 34.40 25.04
C ALA A 5 13.61 32.95 25.32
N ILE A 6 13.28 32.63 26.58
CA ILE A 6 12.79 31.30 26.96
C ILE A 6 11.44 31.01 26.29
N ILE A 7 10.50 31.96 26.34
CA ILE A 7 9.19 31.83 25.68
C ILE A 7 9.36 31.60 24.17
N LEU A 8 10.29 32.35 23.54
CA LEU A 8 10.60 32.19 22.12
C LEU A 8 11.07 30.76 21.79
N ILE A 9 12.00 30.22 22.57
CA ILE A 9 12.54 28.87 22.39
C ILE A 9 11.43 27.82 22.56
N THR A 10 10.58 27.97 23.58
CA THR A 10 9.46 27.04 23.82
C THR A 10 8.47 27.02 22.64
N VAL A 11 8.12 28.18 22.09
CA VAL A 11 7.23 28.26 20.92
C VAL A 11 7.86 27.60 19.70
N MET A 12 9.17 27.82 19.45
CA MET A 12 9.88 27.17 18.35
C MET A 12 9.89 25.65 18.48
N LEU A 13 10.11 25.11 19.68
CA LEU A 13 10.09 23.67 19.93
C LEU A 13 8.71 23.06 19.72
N VAL A 14 7.63 23.74 20.13
CA VAL A 14 6.25 23.27 19.92
C VAL A 14 5.90 23.26 18.43
N ILE A 15 6.26 24.31 17.69
CA ILE A 15 6.05 24.38 16.23
C ILE A 15 6.83 23.26 15.54
N PHE A 16 8.09 23.06 15.90
CA PHE A 16 8.92 22.00 15.32
C PHE A 16 8.36 20.61 15.61
N GLY A 17 7.91 20.35 16.84
CA GLY A 17 7.23 19.10 17.20
C GLY A 17 5.94 18.87 16.40
N ALA A 18 5.13 19.91 16.20
CA ALA A 18 3.91 19.83 15.40
C ALA A 18 4.20 19.55 13.92
N VAL A 19 5.24 20.19 13.35
CA VAL A 19 5.68 19.95 11.97
C VAL A 19 6.21 18.53 11.79
N LEU A 20 7.03 18.03 12.73
CA LEU A 20 7.50 16.64 12.70
C LEU A 20 6.35 15.63 12.81
N PHE A 21 5.37 15.90 13.67
CA PHE A 21 4.19 15.04 13.82
C PHE A 21 3.31 15.03 12.56
N LEU A 22 3.07 16.19 11.95
CA LEU A 22 2.33 16.32 10.68
C LEU A 22 3.08 15.68 9.50
N SER A 23 4.41 15.75 9.47
CA SER A 23 5.24 15.11 8.45
C SER A 23 5.24 13.58 8.60
N GLY A 24 5.40 13.07 9.82
CA GLY A 24 5.38 11.63 10.09
C GLY A 24 4.01 10.99 9.83
N THR A 25 2.92 11.69 10.15
CA THR A 25 1.56 11.22 9.82
C THR A 25 1.27 11.26 8.33
N ARG A 26 1.77 12.26 7.58
CA ARG A 26 1.69 12.27 6.11
C ARG A 26 2.43 11.07 5.49
N ASP A 27 3.61 10.72 5.98
CA ASP A 27 4.38 9.56 5.51
C ASP A 27 3.74 8.21 5.92
N TYR A 28 3.08 8.16 7.08
CA TYR A 28 2.37 6.96 7.53
C TYR A 28 1.10 6.72 6.70
N ILE A 29 0.38 7.78 6.33
CA ILE A 29 -0.87 7.67 5.55
C ILE A 29 -0.59 7.41 4.05
N THR A 30 0.53 7.86 3.49
CA THR A 30 0.87 7.57 2.08
C THR A 30 1.57 6.22 1.87
N ARG A 31 2.04 5.56 2.94
CA ARG A 31 2.44 4.13 2.91
C ARG A 31 1.25 3.17 2.88
N SER A 32 0.02 3.68 2.84
CA SER A 32 -1.20 2.88 2.74
C SER A 32 -1.33 2.28 1.33
N SER A 33 -0.75 1.09 1.15
CA SER A 33 -1.03 0.12 0.07
C SER A 33 -0.87 0.66 -1.36
N PRO A 34 0.25 0.38 -2.07
CA PRO A 34 0.35 0.69 -3.50
C PRO A 34 -0.79 0.01 -4.27
N PHE A 35 -1.74 0.80 -4.78
CA PHE A 35 -2.84 0.30 -5.59
C PHE A 35 -2.36 0.10 -7.03
N LEU A 36 -2.28 -1.17 -7.45
CA LEU A 36 -1.94 -1.54 -8.82
C LEU A 36 -3.22 -1.95 -9.56
N LEU A 37 -3.66 -1.14 -10.51
CA LEU A 37 -4.76 -1.49 -11.40
C LEU A 37 -4.21 -2.27 -12.61
N LEU A 38 -4.50 -3.56 -12.65
CA LEU A 38 -4.13 -4.43 -13.77
C LEU A 38 -5.35 -4.71 -14.63
N ASN A 39 -5.36 -4.16 -15.84
CA ASN A 39 -6.34 -4.53 -16.87
C ASN A 39 -5.74 -5.64 -17.73
N ALA A 40 -5.88 -6.88 -17.28
CA ALA A 40 -5.31 -8.02 -17.99
C ALA A 40 -6.45 -8.87 -18.59
N ARG A 41 -6.36 -9.09 -19.91
CA ARG A 41 -7.36 -9.81 -20.72
C ARG A 41 -7.01 -11.26 -20.99
N ASN A 42 -5.82 -11.70 -20.55
CA ASN A 42 -5.30 -13.06 -20.76
C ASN A 42 -4.65 -13.57 -19.47
N LYS A 43 -4.82 -14.87 -19.20
CA LYS A 43 -4.27 -15.64 -18.08
C LYS A 43 -2.78 -15.36 -17.84
N ASP A 44 -1.96 -15.48 -18.88
CA ASP A 44 -0.49 -15.37 -18.73
C ASP A 44 -0.08 -13.97 -18.24
N SER A 45 -0.81 -12.95 -18.70
CA SER A 45 -0.56 -11.57 -18.30
C SER A 45 -0.93 -11.32 -16.84
N ILE A 46 -1.97 -11.99 -16.33
CA ILE A 46 -2.39 -11.89 -14.92
C ILE A 46 -1.36 -12.53 -14.02
N GLU A 47 -1.00 -13.78 -14.30
CA GLU A 47 -0.01 -14.49 -13.50
C GLU A 47 1.33 -13.74 -13.46
N TYR A 48 1.83 -13.30 -14.62
CA TYR A 48 3.05 -12.51 -14.69
C TYR A 48 2.96 -11.23 -13.85
N SER A 49 1.85 -10.50 -13.96
CA SER A 49 1.68 -9.21 -13.27
C SER A 49 1.57 -9.38 -11.76
N VAL A 50 0.84 -10.41 -11.30
CA VAL A 50 0.70 -10.72 -9.88
C VAL A 50 2.03 -11.15 -9.28
N ARG A 51 2.76 -12.06 -9.94
CA ARG A 51 4.09 -12.50 -9.49
C ARG A 51 5.08 -11.35 -9.46
N ARG A 52 5.04 -10.48 -10.47
CA ARG A 52 5.88 -9.27 -10.53
C ARG A 52 5.55 -8.31 -9.40
N ALA A 53 4.27 -8.10 -9.09
CA ALA A 53 3.84 -7.26 -7.98
C ALA A 53 4.32 -7.83 -6.63
N ALA A 54 4.14 -9.14 -6.40
CA ALA A 54 4.62 -9.81 -5.18
C ALA A 54 6.12 -9.65 -4.98
N LYS A 55 6.91 -9.76 -6.06
CA LYS A 55 8.36 -9.55 -6.03
C LYS A 55 8.75 -8.10 -5.77
N LEU A 56 8.03 -7.13 -6.34
CA LEU A 56 8.31 -5.71 -6.16
C LEU A 56 7.93 -5.20 -4.76
N TYR A 57 6.94 -5.83 -4.14
CA TYR A 57 6.35 -5.39 -2.87
C TYR A 57 6.30 -6.53 -1.83
N PRO A 58 7.45 -7.10 -1.44
CA PRO A 58 7.50 -8.29 -0.56
C PRO A 58 6.97 -8.06 0.86
N GLY A 59 6.84 -6.80 1.30
CA GLY A 59 6.30 -6.44 2.61
C GLY A 59 4.84 -5.98 2.60
N TYR A 60 4.15 -6.07 1.46
CA TYR A 60 2.79 -5.58 1.30
C TYR A 60 1.82 -6.70 0.98
N THR A 61 0.60 -6.58 1.49
CA THR A 61 -0.52 -7.42 1.07
C THR A 61 -1.10 -6.88 -0.24
N ILE A 62 -1.21 -7.73 -1.25
CA ILE A 62 -1.68 -7.41 -2.59
C ILE A 62 -3.14 -7.84 -2.70
N TYR A 63 -4.04 -6.87 -2.84
CA TYR A 63 -5.46 -7.12 -3.05
C TYR A 63 -5.79 -7.14 -4.54
N ILE A 64 -6.40 -8.21 -5.02
CA ILE A 64 -6.83 -8.36 -6.40
C ILE A 64 -8.35 -8.47 -6.43
N VAL A 65 -9.00 -7.50 -7.08
CA VAL A 65 -10.45 -7.52 -7.28
C VAL A 65 -10.77 -8.17 -8.62
N ASN A 66 -11.32 -9.36 -8.58
CA ASN A 66 -11.79 -10.07 -9.76
C ASN A 66 -13.25 -9.71 -10.05
N ARG A 67 -13.49 -9.10 -11.21
CA ARG A 67 -14.85 -8.81 -11.74
C ARG A 67 -15.22 -9.70 -12.93
N SER A 68 -14.34 -10.64 -13.31
CA SER A 68 -14.62 -11.52 -14.44
C SER A 68 -15.63 -12.60 -14.04
N PRO A 69 -16.68 -12.84 -14.86
CA PRO A 69 -17.58 -13.96 -14.65
C PRO A 69 -16.94 -15.31 -15.06
N ASP A 70 -15.77 -15.29 -15.71
CA ASP A 70 -15.09 -16.48 -16.20
C ASP A 70 -14.59 -17.40 -15.06
N PRO A 71 -15.05 -18.67 -15.00
CA PRO A 71 -14.60 -19.62 -14.00
C PRO A 71 -13.11 -19.99 -14.12
N GLU A 72 -12.51 -19.94 -15.32
CA GLU A 72 -11.09 -20.22 -15.49
C GLU A 72 -10.25 -19.13 -14.80
N MET A 73 -10.66 -17.88 -14.96
CA MET A 73 -10.05 -16.73 -14.28
C MET A 73 -10.05 -16.90 -12.76
N ARG A 74 -11.18 -17.33 -12.19
CA ARG A 74 -11.30 -17.58 -10.75
C ARG A 74 -10.36 -18.69 -10.30
N ALA A 75 -10.23 -19.76 -11.07
CA ALA A 75 -9.34 -20.87 -10.76
C ALA A 75 -7.87 -20.42 -10.70
N ILE A 76 -7.43 -19.61 -11.67
CA ILE A 76 -6.06 -19.06 -11.73
C ILE A 76 -5.78 -18.17 -10.53
N LEU A 77 -6.67 -17.21 -10.24
CA LEU A 77 -6.49 -16.31 -9.10
C LEU A 77 -6.49 -17.08 -7.78
N THR A 78 -7.30 -18.11 -7.66
CA THR A 78 -7.31 -18.99 -6.47
C THR A 78 -6.01 -19.79 -6.34
N ALA A 79 -5.42 -20.24 -7.45
CA ALA A 79 -4.11 -20.89 -7.44
C ALA A 79 -3.00 -19.92 -7.02
N LEU A 80 -3.01 -18.69 -7.55
CA LEU A 80 -2.06 -17.64 -7.16
C LEU A 80 -2.17 -17.26 -5.69
N ASN A 81 -3.39 -17.21 -5.14
CA ASN A 81 -3.63 -16.95 -3.72
C ASN A 81 -3.03 -18.03 -2.79
N ARG A 82 -2.87 -19.26 -3.27
CA ARG A 82 -2.27 -20.37 -2.51
C ARG A 82 -0.75 -20.43 -2.66
N ASP A 83 -0.24 -19.96 -3.79
CA ASP A 83 1.19 -19.97 -4.13
C ASP A 83 1.93 -18.74 -3.59
N ILE A 84 1.20 -17.64 -3.35
CA ILE A 84 1.76 -16.35 -2.95
C ILE A 84 1.08 -15.88 -1.66
N ASP A 85 1.79 -16.02 -0.54
CA ASP A 85 1.27 -15.77 0.82
C ASP A 85 0.73 -14.35 1.05
N ASN A 86 1.22 -13.36 0.29
CA ASN A 86 0.83 -11.96 0.45
C ASN A 86 -0.24 -11.50 -0.56
N VAL A 87 -0.88 -12.41 -1.29
CA VAL A 87 -1.99 -12.06 -2.21
C VAL A 87 -3.33 -12.35 -1.53
N ILE A 88 -4.33 -11.51 -1.77
CA ILE A 88 -5.72 -11.71 -1.35
C ILE A 88 -6.63 -11.45 -2.54
N ILE A 89 -7.51 -12.40 -2.85
CA ILE A 89 -8.47 -12.30 -3.96
C ILE A 89 -9.86 -11.92 -3.44
N ILE A 90 -10.43 -10.87 -4.01
CA ILE A 90 -11.80 -10.42 -3.78
C ILE A 90 -12.60 -10.69 -5.05
N ASN A 91 -13.50 -11.66 -5.02
CA ASN A 91 -14.43 -11.92 -6.12
C ASN A 91 -15.68 -11.06 -5.92
N ALA A 92 -15.89 -10.09 -6.83
CA ALA A 92 -17.00 -9.13 -6.79
C ALA A 92 -17.98 -9.35 -7.94
#